data_AF-A0A182GY07-F1
#
_entry.id   AF-A0A182GY07-F1
#
_cell.length_a   1.000
_cell.length_b   1.000
_cell.length_c   1.000
_cell.angle_alpha   90.00
_cell.angle_beta   90.00
_cell.angle_gamma   90.00
#
_symmetry.space_group_name_H-M   'P 1'
#
loop_
_entity.id
_entity.type
_entity.pdbx_description
1 polymer ?
#
loop_
_entity_poly.entity_id
_entity_poly.type
_entity_poly.pdbx_seq_one_letter_code
_entity_poly.pdbx_strand_id
1 'polypeptide(L)'
;MDPCYLQQKEEKETDQCLYKRKTAGGVTEFILIYVDDMIIVTTTEQEFESIYNQLEKNFAVTNLGDVRSFLGIEVEKDDDGYKLNQQAYIRKLTERFHLQDAKPSKIPMDPCYLQQKEEKEPLSNNSQYLSLIGGLLYIAVQTRPDVSLSVSLLAQKSSSPSQQDWNEAKKVLRYLYATRDHKLKLGMSREQLCMYVDADYAGDCRDRKSNSGYLIKYGGGVIAWGSRKQTSVALSSTEAEFISLAEGCQELSWTKRLLEEIAEEDTGPIIVFEDNQSCIKLVEGDRIERRSKHIDVRYFFVRDLQQKEVIKLEYCLLLLLLSVRADGDHINSSMYRASQLDYMPCFSVFHDSRYMCS
;
A
#
# COMPACT_ATOMS: atom_id res chain seq x y z
N MET A 1 -6.80 -28.83 -29.19
CA MET A 1 -5.71 -28.15 -28.48
C MET A 1 -4.42 -28.75 -29.01
N ASP A 2 -3.55 -27.97 -29.64
CA ASP A 2 -2.14 -28.30 -29.53
C ASP A 2 -1.68 -27.66 -28.21
N PRO A 3 -1.42 -28.45 -27.15
CA PRO A 3 -1.30 -27.93 -25.80
C PRO A 3 0.00 -27.16 -25.52
N CYS A 4 0.84 -26.95 -26.52
CA CYS A 4 2.28 -26.76 -26.33
C CYS A 4 2.75 -25.34 -25.95
N TYR A 5 1.94 -24.28 -26.08
CA TYR A 5 2.43 -22.91 -25.79
C TYR A 5 2.37 -22.51 -24.30
N LEU A 6 1.25 -22.80 -23.63
CA LEU A 6 1.10 -22.56 -22.19
C LEU A 6 1.76 -23.66 -21.36
N GLN A 7 1.95 -24.87 -21.91
CA GLN A 7 2.62 -25.98 -21.21
C GLN A 7 4.15 -25.82 -21.10
N GLN A 8 4.74 -24.89 -21.85
CA GLN A 8 6.17 -24.57 -21.75
C GLN A 8 6.46 -23.42 -20.77
N LYS A 9 5.44 -22.91 -20.08
CA LYS A 9 5.58 -21.87 -19.06
C LYS A 9 5.39 -22.48 -17.68
N GLU A 10 6.26 -22.11 -16.76
CA GLU A 10 6.05 -22.42 -15.35
C GLU A 10 5.03 -21.40 -14.82
N GLU A 11 3.85 -21.87 -14.43
CA GLU A 11 2.98 -21.11 -13.52
C GLU A 11 3.77 -20.81 -12.26
N LYS A 12 3.73 -19.56 -11.81
CA LYS A 12 4.38 -19.16 -10.58
C LYS A 12 3.54 -19.63 -9.39
N GLU A 13 4.21 -20.26 -8.41
CA GLU A 13 3.55 -20.74 -7.19
C GLU A 13 2.95 -19.58 -6.39
N THR A 14 3.54 -18.38 -6.49
CA THR A 14 3.10 -17.19 -5.74
C THR A 14 1.95 -16.43 -6.41
N ASP A 15 1.95 -16.26 -7.73
CA ASP A 15 0.85 -15.62 -8.49
C ASP A 15 0.44 -16.46 -9.70
N GLN A 16 -0.78 -17.00 -9.64
CA GLN A 16 -1.36 -17.88 -10.66
C GLN A 16 -1.64 -17.18 -12.00
N CYS A 17 -1.68 -15.85 -12.01
CA CYS A 17 -1.95 -15.06 -13.20
C CYS A 17 -0.68 -14.58 -13.90
N LEU A 18 0.50 -14.79 -13.28
CA LEU A 18 1.79 -14.40 -13.81
C LEU A 18 2.54 -15.61 -14.39
N TYR A 19 2.73 -15.58 -15.70
CA TYR A 19 3.48 -16.60 -16.43
C TYR A 19 4.87 -16.09 -16.78
N LYS A 20 5.89 -16.90 -16.50
CA LYS A 20 7.28 -16.61 -16.88
C LYS A 20 7.77 -17.62 -17.91
N ARG A 21 8.50 -17.15 -18.91
CA ARG A 21 9.24 -18.01 -19.84
C ARG A 21 10.67 -17.53 -19.96
N LYS A 22 11.62 -18.46 -19.82
CA LYS A 22 13.01 -18.24 -20.18
C LYS A 22 13.26 -18.77 -21.59
N THR A 23 13.80 -17.93 -22.46
CA THR A 23 14.27 -18.38 -23.77
C THR A 23 15.66 -19.01 -23.66
N ALA A 24 16.06 -19.79 -24.67
CA ALA A 24 17.37 -20.43 -24.72
C ALA A 24 18.56 -19.44 -24.67
N GLY A 25 18.31 -18.15 -24.94
CA GLY A 25 19.30 -17.07 -24.82
C GLY A 25 19.41 -16.43 -23.44
N GLY A 26 18.69 -16.95 -22.42
CA GLY A 26 18.66 -16.39 -21.08
C GLY A 26 17.73 -15.19 -20.92
N VAL A 27 16.96 -14.85 -21.96
CA VAL A 27 15.99 -13.76 -21.90
C VAL A 27 14.74 -14.21 -21.17
N THR A 28 14.25 -13.38 -20.27
CA THR A 28 13.01 -13.62 -19.53
C THR A 28 11.86 -12.83 -20.12
N GLU A 29 10.76 -13.52 -20.37
CA GLU A 29 9.49 -12.95 -20.78
C GLU A 29 8.45 -13.17 -19.68
N PHE A 30 7.59 -12.18 -19.46
CA PHE A 30 6.47 -12.26 -18.53
C PHE A 30 5.15 -12.02 -19.26
N ILE A 31 4.14 -12.79 -18.91
CA ILE A 31 2.75 -12.52 -19.30
C ILE A 31 1.90 -12.49 -18.04
N LEU A 32 1.30 -11.35 -17.75
CA LEU A 32 0.30 -11.18 -16.72
C LEU A 32 -1.09 -11.20 -17.38
N ILE A 33 -1.99 -12.04 -16.90
CA ILE A 33 -3.35 -12.19 -17.45
C ILE A 33 -4.36 -11.77 -16.39
N TYR A 34 -5.29 -10.90 -16.76
CA TYR A 34 -6.46 -10.58 -15.94
C TYR A 34 -7.72 -10.63 -16.79
N VAL A 35 -8.48 -11.72 -16.66
CA VAL A 35 -9.71 -11.96 -17.44
C VAL A 35 -9.42 -11.79 -18.94
N ASP A 36 -9.87 -10.70 -19.56
CA ASP A 36 -9.72 -10.42 -20.99
C ASP A 36 -8.49 -9.54 -21.30
N ASP A 37 -7.86 -8.96 -20.28
CA ASP A 37 -6.69 -8.07 -20.43
C ASP A 37 -5.39 -8.83 -20.19
N MET A 38 -4.35 -8.51 -20.97
CA MET A 38 -3.01 -9.11 -20.83
C MET A 38 -1.93 -8.03 -20.88
N ILE A 39 -0.92 -8.16 -20.01
CA ILE A 39 0.34 -7.41 -20.11
C ILE A 39 1.44 -8.39 -20.48
N ILE A 40 2.18 -8.06 -21.55
CA ILE A 40 3.32 -8.84 -22.01
C ILE A 40 4.56 -7.98 -21.80
N VAL A 41 5.55 -8.52 -21.07
CA VAL A 41 6.84 -7.88 -20.84
C VAL A 41 7.91 -8.76 -21.48
N THR A 42 8.66 -8.20 -22.43
CA THR A 42 9.78 -8.87 -23.10
C THR A 42 11.01 -7.97 -23.08
N THR A 43 12.18 -8.54 -23.36
CA THR A 43 13.42 -7.75 -23.47
C THR A 43 13.55 -7.11 -24.85
N THR A 44 13.00 -7.75 -25.88
CA THR A 44 13.08 -7.28 -27.26
C THR A 44 11.72 -7.27 -27.95
N GLU A 45 11.59 -6.38 -28.94
CA GLU A 45 10.40 -6.29 -29.81
C GLU A 45 10.18 -7.58 -30.61
N GLN A 46 11.26 -8.25 -31.02
CA GLN A 46 11.18 -9.50 -31.78
C GLN A 46 10.54 -10.63 -30.96
N GLU A 47 10.83 -10.68 -29.66
CA GLU A 47 10.20 -11.63 -28.74
C GLU A 47 8.73 -11.30 -28.53
N PHE A 48 8.39 -10.02 -28.38
CA PHE A 48 7.01 -9.57 -28.29
C PHE A 48 6.22 -10.01 -29.53
N GLU A 49 6.72 -9.72 -30.73
CA GLU A 49 6.10 -10.12 -31.99
C GLU A 49 5.94 -11.64 -32.10
N SER A 50 6.93 -12.41 -31.66
CA SER A 50 6.85 -13.88 -31.64
C SER A 50 5.72 -14.39 -30.73
N ILE A 51 5.56 -13.79 -29.55
CA ILE A 51 4.47 -14.12 -28.61
C ILE A 51 3.12 -13.69 -29.21
N TYR A 52 3.02 -12.45 -29.69
CA TYR A 52 1.80 -11.88 -30.24
C TYR A 52 1.27 -12.71 -31.41
N ASN A 53 2.12 -13.06 -32.38
CA ASN A 53 1.76 -13.90 -33.52
C ASN A 53 1.28 -15.31 -33.12
N GLN A 54 1.72 -15.83 -31.97
CA GLN A 54 1.25 -17.12 -31.44
C GLN A 54 -0.09 -16.99 -30.73
N LEU A 55 -0.32 -15.87 -30.03
CA LEU A 55 -1.60 -15.57 -29.41
C LEU A 55 -2.68 -15.31 -30.48
N GLU A 56 -2.39 -14.49 -31.49
CA GLU A 56 -3.33 -14.14 -32.58
C GLU A 56 -3.80 -15.36 -33.38
N LYS A 57 -2.95 -16.40 -33.53
CA LYS A 57 -3.33 -17.66 -34.18
C LYS A 57 -4.41 -18.43 -33.43
N ASN A 58 -4.47 -18.29 -32.11
CA ASN A 58 -5.32 -19.10 -31.25
C ASN A 58 -6.47 -18.30 -30.62
N PHE A 59 -6.33 -16.98 -30.53
CA PHE A 59 -7.22 -16.08 -29.81
C PHE A 59 -7.44 -14.78 -30.60
N ALA A 60 -8.62 -14.18 -30.43
CA ALA A 60 -8.90 -12.85 -30.94
C ALA A 60 -8.25 -11.81 -30.02
N VAL A 61 -7.00 -11.46 -30.30
CA VAL A 61 -6.21 -10.50 -29.51
C VAL A 61 -6.05 -9.20 -30.29
N THR A 62 -6.10 -8.06 -29.60
CA THR A 62 -5.81 -6.75 -30.18
C THR A 62 -4.58 -6.16 -29.52
N ASN A 63 -3.56 -5.81 -30.29
CA ASN A 63 -2.42 -5.08 -29.77
C ASN A 63 -2.80 -3.61 -29.50
N LEU A 64 -2.71 -3.18 -28.25
CA LEU A 64 -2.97 -1.79 -27.82
C LEU A 64 -1.70 -0.93 -27.77
N GLY A 65 -0.55 -1.50 -28.11
CA GLY A 65 0.78 -0.89 -28.00
C GLY A 65 1.27 -0.84 -26.55
N ASP A 66 2.09 0.16 -26.25
CA ASP A 66 2.59 0.41 -24.89
C ASP A 66 1.44 0.52 -23.87
N VAL A 67 1.67 -0.01 -22.66
CA VAL A 67 0.69 0.02 -21.58
C VAL A 67 0.39 1.48 -21.18
N ARG A 68 -0.80 1.95 -21.53
CA ARG A 68 -1.33 3.28 -21.13
C ARG A 68 -2.40 3.19 -20.05
N SER A 69 -3.06 2.03 -19.94
CA SER A 69 -4.02 1.76 -18.89
C SER A 69 -4.17 0.26 -18.66
N PHE A 70 -4.37 -0.15 -17.42
CA PHE A 70 -4.67 -1.53 -17.04
C PHE A 70 -5.65 -1.54 -15.87
N LEU A 71 -6.77 -2.26 -16.00
CA LEU A 71 -7.80 -2.39 -14.97
C LEU A 71 -8.31 -1.08 -14.37
N GLY A 72 -8.39 -0.01 -15.18
CA GLY A 72 -8.82 1.32 -14.73
C GLY A 72 -7.74 2.18 -14.07
N ILE A 73 -6.49 1.72 -14.07
CA ILE A 73 -5.30 2.47 -13.67
C ILE A 73 -4.64 3.01 -14.93
N GLU A 74 -4.36 4.31 -14.96
CA GLU A 74 -3.63 4.98 -16.05
C GLU A 74 -2.13 4.89 -15.77
N VAL A 75 -1.38 4.49 -16.79
CA VAL A 75 0.07 4.29 -16.74
C VAL A 75 0.73 5.32 -17.64
N GLU A 76 1.61 6.11 -17.06
CA GLU A 76 2.44 7.06 -17.77
C GLU A 76 3.90 6.64 -17.68
N LYS A 77 4.62 6.78 -18.78
CA LYS A 77 6.04 6.47 -18.88
C LYS A 77 6.78 7.73 -19.31
N ASP A 78 7.79 8.11 -18.56
CA ASP A 78 8.74 9.17 -18.90
C ASP A 78 10.19 8.71 -18.65
N ASP A 79 11.15 9.61 -18.84
CA ASP A 79 12.58 9.33 -18.61
C ASP A 79 12.88 8.94 -17.15
N ASP A 80 12.00 9.33 -16.22
CA ASP A 80 12.07 9.07 -14.78
C ASP A 80 11.25 7.85 -14.35
N GLY A 81 10.70 7.08 -15.30
CA GLY A 81 10.13 5.76 -15.06
C GLY A 81 8.64 5.68 -15.31
N TYR A 82 7.96 4.84 -14.53
CA TYR A 82 6.53 4.62 -14.64
C TYR A 82 5.79 5.34 -13.52
N LYS A 83 4.66 5.96 -13.86
CA LYS A 83 3.77 6.66 -12.93
C LYS A 83 2.35 6.09 -13.07
N LEU A 84 1.76 5.69 -11.96
CA LEU A 84 0.40 5.16 -11.90
C LEU A 84 -0.56 6.23 -11.39
N ASN A 85 -1.72 6.36 -12.01
CA ASN A 85 -2.75 7.27 -11.54
C ASN A 85 -4.17 6.79 -11.88
N GLN A 86 -5.16 7.42 -11.26
CA GLN A 86 -6.58 7.11 -11.46
C GLN A 86 -7.38 8.40 -11.66
N GLN A 87 -6.81 9.38 -12.37
CA GLN A 87 -7.40 10.70 -12.54
C GLN A 87 -8.80 10.62 -13.17
N ALA A 88 -8.95 9.83 -14.24
CA ALA A 88 -10.23 9.63 -14.90
C ALA A 88 -11.29 9.00 -13.97
N TYR A 89 -10.90 8.02 -13.15
CA TYR A 89 -11.79 7.38 -12.20
C TYR A 89 -12.22 8.33 -11.08
N ILE A 90 -11.28 9.11 -10.51
CA ILE A 90 -11.57 10.12 -9.50
C ILE A 90 -12.61 11.13 -10.03
N ARG A 91 -12.45 11.63 -11.27
CA ARG A 91 -13.40 12.57 -11.89
C ARG A 91 -14.80 11.96 -12.00
N LYS A 92 -14.90 10.74 -12.55
CA LYS A 92 -16.18 10.01 -12.67
C LYS A 92 -16.85 9.79 -11.32
N LEU A 93 -16.07 9.44 -10.29
CA LEU A 93 -16.59 9.24 -8.94
C LEU A 93 -17.09 10.56 -8.34
N THR A 94 -16.34 11.66 -8.52
CA THR A 94 -16.75 13.00 -8.09
C THR A 94 -18.05 13.46 -8.74
N GLU A 95 -18.21 13.27 -10.05
CA GLU A 95 -19.42 13.59 -10.80
C GLU A 95 -20.63 12.78 -10.31
N ARG A 96 -20.44 11.47 -10.09
CA ARG A 96 -21.47 10.56 -9.56
C ARG A 96 -22.03 11.01 -8.21
N PHE A 97 -21.20 11.62 -7.37
CA PHE A 97 -21.61 12.14 -6.06
C PHE A 97 -21.89 13.65 -6.04
N HIS A 98 -21.90 14.30 -7.21
CA HIS A 98 -22.19 15.72 -7.39
C HIS A 98 -21.27 16.65 -6.56
N LEU A 99 -19.97 16.36 -6.55
CA LEU A 99 -18.96 17.10 -5.76
C LEU A 99 -17.97 17.90 -6.61
N GLN A 100 -18.17 18.02 -7.92
CA GLN A 100 -17.23 18.68 -8.84
C GLN A 100 -17.04 20.18 -8.54
N ASP A 101 -18.10 20.85 -8.10
CA ASP A 101 -18.10 22.28 -7.73
C ASP A 101 -17.98 22.50 -6.22
N ALA A 102 -17.78 21.42 -5.44
CA ALA A 102 -17.69 21.51 -4.00
C ALA A 102 -16.35 22.13 -3.57
N LYS A 103 -16.35 22.82 -2.42
CA LYS A 103 -15.13 23.45 -1.88
C LYS A 103 -14.00 22.42 -1.73
N PRO A 104 -12.83 22.63 -2.36
CA PRO A 104 -11.68 21.73 -2.26
C PRO A 104 -11.27 21.49 -0.79
N SER A 105 -10.86 20.25 -0.49
CA SER A 105 -10.28 19.90 0.79
C SER A 105 -8.76 19.76 0.66
N LYS A 106 -8.01 20.34 1.58
CA LYS A 106 -6.53 20.23 1.62
C LYS A 106 -6.03 18.97 2.35
N ILE A 107 -6.91 18.36 3.15
CA ILE A 107 -6.66 17.14 3.90
C ILE A 107 -7.79 16.15 3.63
N PRO A 108 -7.53 14.83 3.63
CA PRO A 108 -8.53 13.81 3.32
C PRO A 108 -9.58 13.68 4.42
N MET A 109 -9.18 13.87 5.68
CA MET A 109 -10.00 13.63 6.85
C MET A 109 -9.64 14.64 7.95
N ASP A 110 -10.58 14.91 8.84
CA ASP A 110 -10.32 15.64 10.09
C ASP A 110 -9.35 14.86 11.01
N PRO A 111 -8.21 15.43 11.44
CA PRO A 111 -7.29 14.78 12.37
C PRO A 111 -7.97 14.39 13.69
N CYS A 112 -9.00 15.12 14.11
CA CYS A 112 -9.75 14.85 15.32
C CYS A 112 -10.91 13.87 15.13
N TYR A 113 -11.08 13.26 13.93
CA TYR A 113 -12.20 12.35 13.64
C TYR A 113 -12.34 11.21 14.67
N LEU A 114 -11.21 10.61 15.09
CA LEU A 114 -11.20 9.54 16.11
C LEU A 114 -11.45 10.03 17.54
N GLN A 115 -11.40 11.34 17.79
CA GLN A 115 -11.62 11.97 19.10
C GLN A 115 -13.04 12.55 19.21
N GLN A 116 -13.76 12.67 18.09
CA GLN A 116 -15.13 13.17 18.05
C GLN A 116 -16.09 12.18 18.71
N LYS A 117 -17.11 12.71 19.40
CA LYS A 117 -18.19 11.89 19.97
C LYS A 117 -18.96 11.25 18.83
N GLU A 118 -19.25 9.95 18.93
CA GLU A 118 -20.08 9.29 17.94
C GLU A 118 -21.50 9.87 17.93
N GLU A 119 -21.92 10.32 16.75
CA GLU A 119 -23.33 10.50 16.44
C GLU A 119 -24.03 9.14 16.52
N LYS A 120 -25.08 9.06 17.34
CA LYS A 120 -25.82 7.81 17.56
C LYS A 120 -26.84 7.52 16.47
N GLU A 121 -27.24 8.53 15.71
CA GLU A 121 -28.25 8.41 14.67
C GLU A 121 -27.59 7.92 13.37
N PRO A 122 -27.89 6.69 12.91
CA PRO A 122 -27.36 6.19 11.65
C PRO A 122 -28.02 6.89 10.46
N LEU A 123 -27.35 6.87 9.32
CA LEU A 123 -27.95 7.25 8.05
C LEU A 123 -29.17 6.38 7.76
N SER A 124 -30.22 7.00 7.22
CA SER A 124 -31.43 6.29 6.82
C SER A 124 -31.22 5.34 5.64
N ASN A 125 -30.16 5.54 4.84
CA ASN A 125 -29.79 4.69 3.71
C ASN A 125 -28.27 4.61 3.54
N ASN A 126 -27.72 3.42 3.74
CA ASN A 126 -26.28 3.16 3.64
C ASN A 126 -25.79 2.93 2.20
N SER A 127 -26.67 2.76 1.23
CA SER A 127 -26.29 2.38 -0.15
C SER A 127 -25.36 3.40 -0.80
N GLN A 128 -25.64 4.70 -0.64
CA GLN A 128 -24.78 5.76 -1.17
C GLN A 128 -23.43 5.80 -0.45
N TYR A 129 -23.44 5.60 0.87
CA TYR A 129 -22.22 5.52 1.68
C TYR A 129 -21.34 4.36 1.21
N LEU A 130 -21.89 3.13 1.17
CA LEU A 130 -21.19 1.93 0.73
C LEU A 130 -20.66 2.07 -0.70
N SER A 131 -21.45 2.66 -1.59
CA SER A 131 -21.01 2.91 -2.96
C SER A 131 -19.86 3.91 -3.05
N LEU A 132 -19.82 4.92 -2.18
CA LEU A 132 -18.69 5.86 -2.13
C LEU A 132 -17.46 5.18 -1.55
N ILE A 133 -17.60 4.49 -0.43
CA ILE A 133 -16.51 3.75 0.23
C ILE A 133 -15.90 2.72 -0.72
N GLY A 134 -16.70 1.98 -1.48
CA GLY A 134 -16.18 1.04 -2.48
C GLY A 134 -15.29 1.70 -3.53
N GLY A 135 -15.70 2.87 -4.03
CA GLY A 135 -14.87 3.63 -4.98
C GLY A 135 -13.61 4.22 -4.34
N LEU A 136 -13.72 4.70 -3.09
CA LEU A 136 -12.57 5.21 -2.34
C LEU A 136 -11.57 4.12 -1.99
N LEU A 137 -12.03 2.91 -1.64
CA LEU A 137 -11.18 1.74 -1.38
C LEU A 137 -10.38 1.35 -2.62
N TYR A 138 -11.03 1.33 -3.79
CA TYR A 138 -10.34 1.04 -5.03
C TYR A 138 -9.23 2.07 -5.34
N ILE A 139 -9.48 3.37 -5.10
CA ILE A 139 -8.46 4.41 -5.27
C ILE A 139 -7.31 4.26 -4.25
N ALA A 140 -7.67 4.02 -2.99
CA ALA A 140 -6.72 3.91 -1.87
C ALA A 140 -5.77 2.71 -2.03
N VAL A 141 -6.27 1.59 -2.53
CA VAL A 141 -5.49 0.35 -2.71
C VAL A 141 -4.58 0.41 -3.93
N GLN A 142 -5.01 1.08 -5.00
CA GLN A 142 -4.30 1.00 -6.29
C GLN A 142 -3.26 2.11 -6.51
N THR A 143 -3.57 3.37 -6.18
CA THR A 143 -2.68 4.49 -6.55
C THR A 143 -2.53 5.59 -5.51
N ARG A 144 -3.34 5.61 -4.45
CA ARG A 144 -3.38 6.70 -3.47
C ARG A 144 -3.14 6.20 -2.04
N PRO A 145 -1.89 5.81 -1.70
CA PRO A 145 -1.54 5.40 -0.35
C PRO A 145 -1.88 6.45 0.70
N ASP A 146 -1.81 7.73 0.34
CA ASP A 146 -2.04 8.89 1.19
C ASP A 146 -3.45 8.97 1.79
N VAL A 147 -4.47 8.34 1.18
CA VAL A 147 -5.83 8.30 1.74
C VAL A 147 -6.17 6.99 2.45
N SER A 148 -5.26 6.02 2.49
CA SER A 148 -5.55 4.65 2.94
C SER A 148 -6.11 4.58 4.36
N LEU A 149 -5.52 5.33 5.30
CA LEU A 149 -6.02 5.37 6.67
C LEU A 149 -7.42 5.98 6.74
N SER A 150 -7.66 7.13 6.10
CA SER A 150 -8.96 7.79 6.11
C SER A 150 -10.06 6.88 5.56
N VAL A 151 -9.78 6.18 4.45
CA VAL A 151 -10.71 5.23 3.84
C VAL A 151 -10.90 4.00 4.71
N SER A 152 -9.83 3.47 5.33
CA SER A 152 -9.89 2.32 6.25
C SER A 152 -10.77 2.62 7.47
N LEU A 153 -10.62 3.80 8.07
CA LEU A 153 -11.45 4.24 9.20
C LEU A 153 -12.94 4.37 8.83
N LEU A 154 -13.24 4.92 7.66
CA LEU A 154 -14.61 5.06 7.17
C LEU A 154 -15.22 3.71 6.76
N ALA A 155 -14.43 2.81 6.17
CA ALA A 155 -14.91 1.50 5.78
C ALA A 155 -15.38 0.66 6.98
N GLN A 156 -14.82 0.87 8.17
CA GLN A 156 -15.28 0.22 9.40
C GLN A 156 -16.71 0.61 9.79
N LYS A 157 -17.22 1.75 9.31
CA LYS A 157 -18.59 2.24 9.58
C LYS A 157 -19.63 1.69 8.60
N SER A 158 -19.25 0.82 7.68
CA SER A 158 -20.12 0.30 6.60
C SER A 158 -21.46 -0.29 7.06
N SER A 159 -21.53 -0.86 8.27
CA SER A 159 -22.77 -1.44 8.80
C SER A 159 -23.78 -0.39 9.28
N SER A 160 -23.30 0.71 9.87
CA SER A 160 -24.12 1.74 10.51
C SER A 160 -23.41 3.09 10.52
N PRO A 161 -23.21 3.71 9.34
CA PRO A 161 -22.55 5.01 9.21
C PRO A 161 -23.46 6.13 9.73
N SER A 162 -22.86 7.17 10.30
CA SER A 162 -23.53 8.40 10.74
C SER A 162 -23.49 9.51 9.67
N GLN A 163 -24.17 10.62 9.93
CA GLN A 163 -24.11 11.79 9.04
C GLN A 163 -22.71 12.43 9.05
N GLN A 164 -22.03 12.41 10.19
CA GLN A 164 -20.63 12.78 10.31
C GLN A 164 -19.71 11.92 9.42
N ASP A 165 -19.85 10.59 9.46
CA ASP A 165 -19.05 9.67 8.63
C ASP A 165 -19.27 9.95 7.13
N TRP A 166 -20.53 10.24 6.75
CA TRP A 166 -20.86 10.61 5.37
C TRP A 166 -20.19 11.91 4.93
N ASN A 167 -20.14 12.90 5.80
CA ASN A 167 -19.49 14.19 5.53
C ASN A 167 -17.97 14.02 5.36
N GLU A 168 -17.34 13.16 6.18
CA GLU A 168 -15.92 12.85 6.07
C GLU A 168 -15.62 11.99 4.82
N ALA A 169 -16.46 11.03 4.45
CA ALA A 169 -16.30 10.29 3.18
C ALA A 169 -16.36 11.23 1.97
N LYS A 170 -17.28 12.19 1.96
CA LYS A 170 -17.32 13.24 0.93
C LYS A 170 -16.08 14.12 0.96
N LYS A 171 -15.52 14.42 2.14
CA LYS A 171 -14.30 15.21 2.29
C LYS A 171 -13.10 14.50 1.67
N VAL A 172 -12.96 13.19 1.86
CA VAL A 172 -11.92 12.37 1.18
C VAL A 172 -12.06 12.51 -0.33
N LEU A 173 -13.27 12.39 -0.88
CA LEU A 173 -13.48 12.54 -2.33
C LEU A 173 -13.15 13.95 -2.83
N ARG A 174 -13.48 15.00 -2.07
CA ARG A 174 -13.08 16.38 -2.42
C ARG A 174 -11.56 16.59 -2.39
N TYR A 175 -10.87 15.95 -1.43
CA TYR A 175 -9.40 15.96 -1.36
C TYR A 175 -8.78 15.25 -2.57
N LEU A 176 -9.27 14.05 -2.90
CA LEU A 176 -8.85 13.30 -4.09
C LEU A 176 -9.09 14.10 -5.36
N TYR A 177 -10.23 14.78 -5.48
CA TYR A 177 -10.53 15.60 -6.66
C TYR A 177 -9.62 16.84 -6.77
N ALA A 178 -9.30 17.48 -5.64
CA ALA A 178 -8.37 18.59 -5.59
C ALA A 178 -6.92 18.17 -5.92
N THR A 179 -6.56 16.93 -5.61
CA THR A 179 -5.23 16.33 -5.82
C THR A 179 -5.24 15.26 -6.90
N ARG A 180 -6.19 15.30 -7.83
CA ARG A 180 -6.43 14.24 -8.83
C ARG A 180 -5.28 14.03 -9.80
N ASP A 181 -4.42 15.04 -9.92
CA ASP A 181 -3.26 15.05 -10.80
C ASP A 181 -2.01 14.43 -10.13
N HIS A 182 -2.12 14.03 -8.85
CA HIS A 182 -1.07 13.26 -8.15
C HIS A 182 -0.94 11.87 -8.76
N LYS A 183 0.31 11.39 -8.87
CA LYS A 183 0.65 10.09 -9.46
C LYS A 183 1.62 9.35 -8.55
N LEU A 184 1.46 8.04 -8.47
CA LEU A 184 2.38 7.16 -7.76
C LEU A 184 3.56 6.84 -8.68
N LYS A 185 4.74 7.39 -8.38
CA LYS A 185 5.97 7.09 -9.11
C LYS A 185 6.51 5.73 -8.67
N LEU A 186 6.67 4.82 -9.62
CA LEU A 186 7.33 3.53 -9.39
C LEU A 186 8.85 3.74 -9.34
N GLY A 187 9.52 2.84 -8.61
CA GLY A 187 10.95 2.92 -8.38
C GLY A 187 11.77 2.67 -9.65
N MET A 188 12.87 3.41 -9.79
CA MET A 188 13.91 3.17 -10.81
C MET A 188 15.31 3.03 -10.22
N SER A 189 15.47 3.27 -8.92
CA SER A 189 16.78 3.14 -8.29
C SER A 189 17.12 1.66 -8.11
N ARG A 190 18.38 1.39 -7.76
CA ARG A 190 18.84 0.05 -7.38
C ARG A 190 18.63 -0.24 -5.89
N GLU A 191 17.79 0.57 -5.22
CA GLU A 191 17.44 0.32 -3.82
C GLU A 191 16.73 -1.03 -3.71
N GLN A 192 17.22 -1.83 -2.78
CA GLN A 192 16.63 -3.13 -2.45
C GLN A 192 15.26 -2.95 -1.80
N LEU A 193 14.53 -4.04 -1.75
CA LEU A 193 13.25 -4.12 -1.05
C LEU A 193 13.43 -3.71 0.41
N CYS A 194 12.59 -2.81 0.90
CA CYS A 194 12.55 -2.46 2.32
C CYS A 194 11.10 -2.19 2.77
N MET A 195 10.88 -2.26 4.08
CA MET A 195 9.57 -2.02 4.67
C MET A 195 9.67 -1.03 5.82
N TYR A 196 8.65 -0.20 5.96
CA TYR A 196 8.42 0.68 7.10
C TYR A 196 7.14 0.22 7.81
N VAL A 197 7.15 0.19 9.13
CA VAL A 197 5.99 -0.16 9.95
C VAL A 197 5.77 0.90 11.04
N ASP A 198 4.52 1.11 11.39
CA ASP A 198 4.09 2.09 12.41
C ASP A 198 2.71 1.69 12.97
N ALA A 199 2.37 2.14 14.18
CA ALA A 199 1.06 1.94 14.78
C ALA A 199 0.56 3.17 15.58
N ASP A 200 -0.72 3.53 15.39
CA ASP A 200 -1.39 4.50 16.25
C ASP A 200 -1.88 3.81 17.50
N TYR A 201 -1.11 3.90 18.58
CA TYR A 201 -1.46 3.28 19.83
C TYR A 201 -2.74 3.87 20.43
N ALA A 202 -3.78 3.04 20.49
CA ALA A 202 -5.07 3.37 21.09
C ALA A 202 -5.68 4.69 20.57
N GLY A 203 -5.47 4.97 19.27
CA GLY A 203 -5.93 6.19 18.61
C GLY A 203 -7.44 6.34 18.53
N ASP A 204 -8.17 5.23 18.48
CA ASP A 204 -9.64 5.25 18.50
C ASP A 204 -10.15 5.43 19.93
N CYS A 205 -10.73 6.59 20.27
CA CYS A 205 -11.21 6.86 21.63
C CYS A 205 -12.40 5.97 22.04
N ARG A 206 -13.06 5.34 21.06
CA ARG A 206 -14.33 4.63 21.23
C ARG A 206 -14.14 3.20 21.72
N ASP A 207 -13.12 2.51 21.19
CA ASP A 207 -12.79 1.14 21.59
C ASP A 207 -11.32 0.95 22.01
N ARG A 208 -10.51 2.02 21.97
CA ARG A 208 -9.08 2.04 22.33
C ARG A 208 -8.23 1.07 21.53
N LYS A 209 -8.71 0.61 20.37
CA LYS A 209 -7.92 -0.22 19.46
C LYS A 209 -7.00 0.65 18.62
N SER A 210 -5.82 0.11 18.36
CA SER A 210 -4.80 0.76 17.55
C SER A 210 -5.06 0.55 16.07
N ASN A 211 -4.41 1.36 15.22
CA ASN A 211 -4.35 1.10 13.77
C ASN A 211 -2.91 0.78 13.38
N SER A 212 -2.70 -0.35 12.72
CA SER A 212 -1.42 -0.75 12.11
C SER A 212 -1.26 -0.10 10.74
N GLY A 213 -0.03 0.28 10.40
CA GLY A 213 0.36 0.77 9.09
C GLY A 213 1.66 0.12 8.61
N TYR A 214 1.74 -0.17 7.32
CA TYR A 214 2.99 -0.58 6.68
C TYR A 214 3.15 0.05 5.29
N LEU A 215 4.40 0.19 4.86
CA LEU A 215 4.79 0.68 3.54
C LEU A 215 5.98 -0.14 3.03
N ILE A 216 5.84 -0.77 1.88
CA ILE A 216 6.90 -1.55 1.23
C ILE A 216 7.40 -0.78 0.01
N LYS A 217 8.71 -0.60 -0.07
CA LYS A 217 9.40 0.08 -1.17
C LYS A 217 10.30 -0.87 -1.93
N TYR A 218 10.40 -0.68 -3.24
CA TYR A 218 11.36 -1.35 -4.12
C TYR A 218 11.84 -0.37 -5.20
N GLY A 219 13.14 -0.32 -5.44
CA GLY A 219 13.76 0.62 -6.38
C GLY A 219 13.51 2.09 -6.04
N GLY A 220 13.29 2.41 -4.76
CA GLY A 220 12.99 3.75 -4.28
C GLY A 220 11.52 4.17 -4.41
N GLY A 221 10.67 3.41 -5.10
CA GLY A 221 9.23 3.64 -5.21
C GLY A 221 8.43 2.77 -4.25
N VAL A 222 7.22 3.20 -3.91
CA VAL A 222 6.28 2.43 -3.07
C VAL A 222 5.55 1.42 -3.96
N ILE A 223 5.54 0.14 -3.54
CA ILE A 223 4.89 -0.94 -4.30
C ILE A 223 3.73 -1.60 -3.54
N ALA A 224 3.71 -1.52 -2.21
CA ALA A 224 2.61 -2.03 -1.39
C ALA A 224 2.48 -1.24 -0.09
N TRP A 225 1.27 -1.14 0.43
CA TRP A 225 0.97 -0.42 1.66
C TRP A 225 -0.34 -0.92 2.27
N GLY A 226 -0.53 -0.62 3.55
CA GLY A 226 -1.76 -0.97 4.24
C GLY A 226 -1.99 -0.11 5.46
N SER A 227 -3.27 0.09 5.80
CA SER A 227 -3.71 0.65 7.07
C SER A 227 -4.89 -0.14 7.59
N ARG A 228 -4.73 -0.79 8.74
CA ARG A 228 -5.72 -1.73 9.29
C ARG A 228 -5.93 -1.49 10.78
N LYS A 229 -7.18 -1.56 11.21
CA LYS A 229 -7.50 -1.53 12.64
C LYS A 229 -7.13 -2.87 13.27
N GLN A 230 -6.42 -2.81 14.39
CA GLN A 230 -6.07 -4.00 15.16
C GLN A 230 -7.33 -4.63 15.74
N THR A 231 -7.40 -5.95 15.73
CA THR A 231 -8.57 -6.69 16.24
C THR A 231 -8.63 -6.69 17.77
N SER A 232 -7.47 -6.73 18.43
CA SER A 232 -7.29 -6.69 19.88
C SER A 232 -6.91 -5.28 20.36
N VAL A 233 -7.26 -4.95 21.61
CA VAL A 233 -6.77 -3.75 22.28
C VAL A 233 -5.37 -4.02 22.79
N ALA A 234 -4.39 -3.24 22.32
CA ALA A 234 -3.01 -3.35 22.78
C ALA A 234 -2.86 -2.75 24.19
N LEU A 235 -2.06 -3.39 25.05
CA LEU A 235 -1.83 -2.93 26.43
C LEU A 235 -0.64 -1.96 26.54
N SER A 236 0.13 -1.79 25.47
CA SER A 236 1.24 -0.84 25.38
C SER A 236 1.48 -0.42 23.93
N SER A 237 2.18 0.70 23.72
CA SER A 237 2.63 1.11 22.38
C SER A 237 3.49 0.03 21.73
N THR A 238 4.45 -0.54 22.48
CA THR A 238 5.30 -1.64 22.02
C THR A 238 4.50 -2.84 21.49
N GLU A 239 3.39 -3.18 22.14
CA GLU A 239 2.53 -4.26 21.67
C GLU A 239 1.80 -3.89 20.37
N ALA A 240 1.31 -2.65 20.26
CA ALA A 240 0.67 -2.18 19.03
C ALA A 240 1.65 -2.16 17.85
N GLU A 241 2.87 -1.64 18.05
CA GLU A 241 3.93 -1.68 17.04
C GLU A 241 4.26 -3.11 16.64
N PHE A 242 4.37 -4.02 17.61
CA PHE A 242 4.67 -5.42 17.33
C PHE A 242 3.57 -6.10 16.50
N ILE A 243 2.30 -5.77 16.77
CA ILE A 243 1.17 -6.25 15.96
C ILE A 243 1.28 -5.70 14.54
N SER A 244 1.62 -4.42 14.38
CA SER A 244 1.83 -3.79 13.07
C SER A 244 2.99 -4.43 12.29
N LEU A 245 4.12 -4.64 12.96
CA LEU A 245 5.28 -5.35 12.43
C LEU A 245 4.90 -6.76 11.94
N ALA A 246 4.17 -7.53 12.75
CA ALA A 246 3.75 -8.88 12.37
C ALA A 246 2.80 -8.88 11.16
N GLU A 247 1.92 -7.89 11.04
CA GLU A 247 1.03 -7.73 9.88
C GLU A 247 1.81 -7.32 8.63
N GLY A 248 2.72 -6.35 8.73
CA GLY A 248 3.60 -5.96 7.63
C GLY A 248 4.47 -7.12 7.15
N CYS A 249 5.03 -7.92 8.07
CA CYS A 249 5.84 -9.09 7.75
C CYS A 249 5.10 -10.18 6.96
N GLN A 250 3.78 -10.31 7.11
CA GLN A 250 2.98 -11.25 6.30
C GLN A 250 2.97 -10.82 4.83
N GLU A 251 2.71 -9.54 4.59
CA GLU A 251 2.65 -8.93 3.25
C GLU A 251 4.05 -8.88 2.62
N LEU A 252 5.06 -8.59 3.43
CA LEU A 252 6.46 -8.61 3.02
C LEU A 252 6.91 -10.01 2.60
N SER A 253 6.51 -11.05 3.33
CA SER A 253 6.88 -12.44 3.00
C SER A 253 6.34 -12.85 1.64
N TRP A 254 5.11 -12.45 1.29
CA TRP A 254 4.55 -12.68 -0.05
C TRP A 254 5.30 -11.87 -1.11
N THR A 255 5.54 -10.59 -0.84
CA THR A 255 6.24 -9.68 -1.77
C THR A 255 7.66 -10.15 -2.08
N LYS A 256 8.40 -10.62 -1.06
CA LYS A 256 9.75 -11.20 -1.20
C LYS A 256 9.73 -12.39 -2.15
N ARG A 257 8.84 -13.37 -1.91
CA ARG A 257 8.74 -14.58 -2.74
C ARG A 257 8.45 -14.25 -4.20
N LEU A 258 7.50 -13.35 -4.44
CA LEU A 258 7.16 -12.92 -5.80
C LEU A 258 8.38 -12.28 -6.50
N LEU A 259 9.10 -11.40 -5.80
CA LEU A 259 10.28 -10.74 -6.35
C LEU A 259 11.42 -11.73 -6.63
N GLU A 260 11.67 -12.69 -5.74
CA GLU A 260 12.69 -13.72 -5.94
C GLU A 260 12.33 -14.66 -7.09
N GLU A 261 11.04 -14.95 -7.31
CA GLU A 261 10.59 -15.71 -8.48
C GLU A 261 10.76 -14.95 -9.81
N ILE A 262 10.53 -13.63 -9.78
CA ILE A 262 10.65 -12.74 -10.93
C ILE A 262 12.13 -12.52 -11.27
N ALA A 263 12.94 -12.14 -10.29
CA ALA A 263 14.35 -11.80 -10.44
C ALA A 263 15.27 -13.03 -10.50
N GLU A 264 14.83 -14.17 -9.95
CA GLU A 264 15.65 -15.38 -9.75
C GLU A 264 16.93 -15.16 -8.95
N GLU A 265 16.89 -14.16 -8.08
CA GLU A 265 17.96 -13.81 -7.18
C GLU A 265 17.40 -13.79 -5.78
N ASP A 266 18.17 -14.34 -4.82
CA ASP A 266 17.88 -14.16 -3.41
C ASP A 266 18.07 -12.69 -3.05
N THR A 267 17.01 -12.09 -2.51
CA THR A 267 17.04 -10.68 -2.08
C THR A 267 17.80 -10.49 -0.77
N GLY A 268 18.16 -11.59 -0.10
CA GLY A 268 18.77 -11.58 1.23
C GLY A 268 17.81 -11.07 2.31
N PRO A 269 18.33 -10.71 3.49
CA PRO A 269 17.50 -10.18 4.58
C PRO A 269 16.93 -8.81 4.21
N ILE A 270 15.62 -8.66 4.29
CA ILE A 270 14.95 -7.38 4.01
C ILE A 270 15.04 -6.47 5.23
N ILE A 271 15.44 -5.22 5.00
CA ILE A 271 15.46 -4.22 6.06
C ILE A 271 14.04 -3.78 6.38
N VAL A 272 13.66 -3.92 7.63
CA VAL A 272 12.39 -3.46 8.19
C VAL A 272 12.67 -2.34 9.19
N PHE A 273 12.19 -1.15 8.87
CA PHE A 273 12.35 0.05 9.67
C PHE A 273 11.24 0.17 10.71
N GLU A 274 11.64 0.26 11.96
CA GLU A 274 10.78 0.34 13.14
C GLU A 274 11.27 1.50 14.01
N ASP A 275 10.36 2.34 14.51
CA ASP A 275 10.71 3.52 15.33
C ASP A 275 10.62 3.23 16.84
N ASN A 276 10.14 2.05 17.22
CA ASN A 276 10.08 1.62 18.60
C ASN A 276 11.21 0.65 18.95
N GLN A 277 12.23 1.17 19.64
CA GLN A 277 13.37 0.38 20.12
C GLN A 277 12.96 -0.78 21.04
N SER A 278 11.84 -0.66 21.75
CA SER A 278 11.35 -1.75 22.62
C SER A 278 10.77 -2.89 21.78
N CYS A 279 10.15 -2.57 20.64
CA CYS A 279 9.67 -3.57 19.66
C CYS A 279 10.85 -4.35 19.07
N ILE A 280 11.90 -3.65 18.63
CA ILE A 280 13.13 -4.27 18.09
C ILE A 280 13.77 -5.22 19.12
N LYS A 281 13.97 -4.73 20.35
CA LYS A 281 14.55 -5.53 21.45
C LYS A 281 13.70 -6.74 21.81
N LEU A 282 12.38 -6.68 21.63
CA LEU A 282 11.50 -7.81 21.89
C LEU A 282 11.79 -8.95 20.91
N VAL A 283 11.99 -8.64 19.63
CA VAL A 283 12.33 -9.64 18.60
C VAL A 283 13.73 -10.22 18.83
N GLU A 284 14.71 -9.37 19.17
CA GLU A 284 16.09 -9.77 19.43
C GLU A 284 16.25 -10.60 20.73
N GLY A 285 15.39 -10.36 21.72
CA GLY A 285 15.49 -10.97 23.04
C GLY A 285 15.05 -12.43 23.11
N ASP A 286 15.72 -13.22 23.95
CA ASP A 286 15.43 -14.65 24.14
C ASP A 286 14.26 -14.96 25.09
N ARG A 287 13.58 -13.94 25.63
CA ARG A 287 12.54 -14.13 26.65
C ARG A 287 11.24 -13.44 26.26
N ILE A 288 10.18 -14.23 26.15
CA ILE A 288 8.80 -13.74 26.19
C ILE A 288 8.51 -13.31 27.63
N GLU A 289 8.43 -12.00 27.87
CA GLU A 289 7.92 -11.51 29.16
C GLU A 289 6.48 -11.99 29.36
N ARG A 290 6.05 -12.20 30.61
CA ARG A 290 4.69 -12.67 30.93
C ARG A 290 3.57 -11.83 30.30
N ARG A 291 3.86 -10.57 29.93
CA ARG A 291 2.95 -9.61 29.32
C ARG A 291 2.74 -9.79 27.82
N SER A 292 3.49 -10.65 27.13
CA SER A 292 3.38 -10.84 25.66
C SER A 292 2.76 -12.17 25.25
N LYS A 293 2.18 -12.93 26.20
CA LYS A 293 1.61 -14.26 25.92
C LYS A 293 0.42 -14.24 24.97
N HIS A 294 -0.35 -13.15 24.95
CA HIS A 294 -1.52 -13.02 24.08
C HIS A 294 -1.16 -12.63 22.63
N ILE A 295 0.12 -12.35 22.37
CA ILE A 295 0.69 -12.13 21.02
C ILE A 295 1.76 -13.17 20.67
N ASP A 296 1.81 -14.29 21.39
CA ASP A 296 2.87 -15.30 21.28
C ASP A 296 3.05 -15.85 19.86
N VAL A 297 1.96 -16.15 19.15
CA VAL A 297 2.01 -16.63 17.76
C VAL A 297 2.65 -15.59 16.84
N ARG A 298 2.24 -14.32 16.95
CA ARG A 298 2.85 -13.22 16.18
C ARG A 298 4.33 -13.07 16.53
N TYR A 299 4.66 -13.23 17.81
CA TYR A 299 6.03 -13.16 18.29
C TYR A 299 6.92 -14.24 17.68
N PHE A 300 6.50 -15.50 17.77
CA PHE A 300 7.25 -16.61 17.19
C PHE A 300 7.34 -16.50 15.66
N PHE A 301 6.31 -16.00 14.99
CA PHE A 301 6.34 -15.74 13.55
C PHE A 301 7.43 -14.73 13.17
N VAL A 302 7.45 -13.53 13.78
CA VAL A 302 8.45 -12.50 13.44
C VAL A 302 9.86 -12.96 13.81
N ARG A 303 10.03 -13.68 14.93
CA ARG A 303 11.34 -14.24 15.30
C ARG A 303 11.81 -15.34 14.35
N ASP A 304 10.92 -16.21 13.89
CA ASP A 304 11.27 -17.23 12.90
C ASP A 304 11.78 -16.57 11.61
N LEU A 305 11.14 -15.48 11.17
CA LEU A 305 11.62 -14.70 10.02
C LEU A 305 13.01 -14.09 10.26
N GLN A 306 13.28 -13.55 11.45
CA GLN A 306 14.60 -13.00 11.79
C GLN A 306 15.67 -14.09 11.86
N GLN A 307 15.37 -15.24 12.48
CA GLN A 307 16.31 -16.37 12.62
C GLN A 307 16.64 -17.04 11.28
N LYS A 308 15.68 -17.04 10.34
CA LYS A 308 15.88 -17.50 8.96
C LYS A 308 16.51 -16.43 8.06
N GLU A 309 16.93 -15.31 8.64
CA GLU A 309 17.53 -14.17 7.90
C GLU A 309 16.63 -13.64 6.77
N VAL A 310 15.30 -13.77 6.91
CA VAL A 310 14.33 -13.20 5.97
C VAL A 310 14.19 -11.69 6.17
N ILE A 311 14.25 -11.26 7.43
CA ILE A 311 14.15 -9.84 7.82
C ILE A 311 15.30 -9.42 8.73
N LYS A 312 15.66 -8.15 8.66
CA LYS A 312 16.55 -7.47 9.59
C LYS A 312 15.89 -6.19 10.07
N LEU A 313 15.71 -6.07 11.38
CA LEU A 313 15.12 -4.88 11.98
C LEU A 313 16.16 -3.78 12.15
N GLU A 314 15.82 -2.57 11.71
CA GLU A 314 16.65 -1.39 11.90
C GLU A 314 15.82 -0.26 12.51
N TYR A 315 16.43 0.42 13.48
CA TYR A 315 15.81 1.60 14.07
C TYR A 315 15.81 2.75 13.08
N CYS A 316 14.65 3.37 12.86
CA CYS A 316 14.57 4.64 12.14
C CYS A 316 13.92 5.72 13.00
N LEU A 317 14.41 6.96 12.86
CA LEU A 317 13.75 8.09 13.51
C LEU A 317 12.42 8.37 12.80
N LEU A 318 11.38 8.67 13.59
CA LEU A 318 10.05 9.04 13.09
C LEU A 318 10.10 10.12 11.98
N LEU A 319 11.03 11.09 12.06
CA LEU A 319 11.19 12.11 11.03
C LEU A 319 11.61 11.57 9.65
N LEU A 320 12.32 10.43 9.59
CA LEU A 320 12.69 9.77 8.33
C LEU A 320 11.51 8.97 7.75
N LEU A 321 10.65 8.39 8.60
CA LEU A 321 9.33 7.88 8.21
C LEU A 321 8.46 9.00 7.61
N LEU A 322 8.63 10.25 8.06
CA LEU A 322 7.99 11.42 7.44
C LEU A 322 8.67 11.87 6.14
N SER A 323 9.99 11.70 5.96
CA SER A 323 10.71 12.18 4.76
C SER A 323 10.62 11.23 3.56
N VAL A 324 10.30 9.95 3.77
CA VAL A 324 9.80 9.05 2.70
C VAL A 324 8.57 9.64 1.99
N ARG A 325 7.92 10.64 2.58
CA ARG A 325 6.75 11.36 2.04
C ARG A 325 7.08 12.53 1.09
N ALA A 326 8.35 12.91 0.89
CA ALA A 326 8.69 14.15 0.17
C ALA A 326 9.65 13.99 -1.03
N ASP A 327 10.58 13.05 -1.02
CA ASP A 327 11.66 13.06 -2.02
C ASP A 327 11.42 12.10 -3.19
N GLY A 328 10.89 12.68 -4.27
CA GLY A 328 11.22 12.30 -5.65
C GLY A 328 12.45 13.01 -6.20
N ASP A 329 13.17 13.82 -5.41
CA ASP A 329 14.37 14.55 -5.81
C ASP A 329 15.47 14.47 -4.74
N HIS A 330 16.71 14.22 -5.18
CA HIS A 330 17.92 14.16 -4.35
C HIS A 330 18.18 15.43 -3.53
N ILE A 331 18.30 15.38 -2.19
CA ILE A 331 19.02 16.44 -1.44
C ILE A 331 19.86 15.92 -0.24
N ASN A 332 21.09 16.45 -0.18
CA ASN A 332 22.15 16.33 0.81
C ASN A 332 21.75 16.60 2.28
N SER A 333 22.46 15.92 3.20
CA SER A 333 22.26 15.86 4.66
C SER A 333 22.54 17.15 5.46
N SER A 334 22.35 18.35 4.91
CA SER A 334 22.67 19.60 5.64
C SER A 334 21.66 20.72 5.48
N MET A 335 20.40 20.49 5.86
CA MET A 335 19.46 21.62 6.09
C MET A 335 18.31 21.26 7.05
N TYR A 336 18.63 21.06 8.33
CA TYR A 336 17.64 21.15 9.40
C TYR A 336 17.36 22.63 9.72
N ARG A 337 16.42 23.27 9.02
CA ARG A 337 15.68 24.43 9.54
C ARG A 337 14.24 24.42 9.05
N ALA A 338 13.35 24.56 10.03
CA ALA A 338 11.91 24.55 9.91
C ALA A 338 11.39 25.58 8.90
N SER A 339 10.79 25.09 7.81
CA SER A 339 9.71 25.75 7.05
C SER A 339 9.35 24.84 5.88
N GLN A 340 8.05 24.63 5.65
CA GLN A 340 7.43 23.79 4.61
C GLN A 340 7.08 22.35 5.04
N LEU A 341 6.12 22.27 5.97
CA LEU A 341 5.29 21.09 6.18
C LEU A 341 3.99 21.30 5.39
N ASP A 342 3.89 20.72 4.19
CA ASP A 342 2.62 20.62 3.45
C ASP A 342 2.36 19.15 3.00
N TYR A 343 1.67 18.45 3.91
CA TYR A 343 0.62 17.44 3.75
C TYR A 343 0.75 16.27 2.75
N MET A 344 1.16 15.10 3.29
CA MET A 344 0.45 13.83 3.02
C MET A 344 0.04 13.12 4.33
N PRO A 345 -1.19 12.56 4.40
CA PRO A 345 -1.94 12.38 5.65
C PRO A 345 -1.95 10.95 6.19
N CYS A 346 -1.60 9.95 5.37
CA CYS A 346 -1.81 8.56 5.76
C CYS A 346 -1.06 8.21 7.04
N PHE A 347 0.12 8.79 7.27
CA PHE A 347 0.91 8.56 8.46
C PHE A 347 0.95 9.76 9.44
N SER A 348 0.30 10.90 9.17
CA SER A 348 0.25 12.03 10.12
C SER A 348 -0.84 11.88 11.17
N VAL A 349 -1.86 11.06 10.89
CA VAL A 349 -3.01 10.87 11.79
C VAL A 349 -2.70 9.89 12.92
N PHE A 350 -1.68 9.02 12.79
CA PHE A 350 -1.38 8.01 13.82
C PHE A 350 -0.78 8.58 15.12
N HIS A 351 -0.46 9.87 15.20
CA HIS A 351 0.34 10.39 16.33
C HIS A 351 -0.03 11.81 16.82
N ASP A 352 -1.11 12.42 16.34
CA ASP A 352 -1.55 13.76 16.73
C ASP A 352 -2.27 13.81 18.11
N SER A 353 -1.94 12.86 19.00
CA SER A 353 -2.48 12.76 20.37
C SER A 353 -1.57 13.37 21.46
N ARG A 354 -0.49 14.07 21.07
CA ARG A 354 0.49 14.69 22.01
C ARG A 354 0.41 16.21 22.14
N TYR A 355 -0.62 16.87 21.63
CA TYR A 355 -0.91 18.26 21.99
C TYR A 355 -1.94 18.28 23.12
N MET A 356 -1.45 18.36 24.36
CA MET A 356 -2.27 18.76 25.51
C MET A 356 -2.82 20.16 25.23
N CYS A 357 -4.14 20.28 25.02
CA CYS A 357 -4.83 21.55 25.20
C CYS A 357 -4.64 21.99 26.66
N SER A 358 -4.25 23.25 26.83
CA SER A 358 -4.43 23.99 28.08
C SER A 358 -5.76 24.73 28.05
#